data_AF-A0A6V8ETL7-F1
#
_entry.id   AF-A0A6V8ETL7-F1
#
_cell.length_a   1.000
_cell.length_b   1.000
_cell.length_c   1.000
_cell.angle_alpha   90.00
_cell.angle_beta   90.00
_cell.angle_gamma   90.00
#
_symmetry.space_group_name_H-M   'P 1'
#
loop_
_entity.id
_entity.type
_entity.pdbx_description
1 polymer ?
#
loop_
_entity_poly.entity_id
_entity_poly.type
_entity_poly.pdbx_seq_one_letter_code
_entity_poly.pdbx_strand_id
1 'polypeptide(L)'
;MEKYLRFAAISIVLLFVGSLMAGFTAEYNTIAPVLLEDEPVVHSASQATSPGHVVFGQYISSDNCGHCSKPGGGSDAHHAIKQNHPDEYVYVTYMSASYGDTDTARAGKTGPYNWAWSTGGAPKAHFGDRTDARGNGGPGTGGCSISGADASYTSYDATFSSGGCMASTVSDYGMTAAISQSGSTYDIDITYRYTGSGSAAGNMKLYAALVDKDCTGYSYSSG
;
A
#
# COMPACT_ATOMS: atom_id res chain seq x y z
N MET A 1 -72.02 26.87 -31.56
CA MET A 1 -71.00 26.86 -30.49
C MET A 1 -70.25 25.54 -30.40
N GLU A 2 -70.92 24.40 -30.55
CA GLU A 2 -70.32 23.06 -30.41
C GLU A 2 -69.22 22.71 -31.45
N LYS A 3 -69.36 23.17 -32.70
CA LYS A 3 -68.35 22.94 -33.76
C LYS A 3 -67.02 23.67 -33.51
N TYR A 4 -67.08 24.85 -32.88
CA TYR A 4 -65.88 25.63 -32.53
C TYR A 4 -65.11 25.01 -31.37
N LEU A 5 -65.81 24.40 -30.41
CA LEU A 5 -65.20 23.72 -29.26
C LEU A 5 -64.47 22.44 -29.69
N ARG A 6 -65.02 21.70 -30.67
CA ARG A 6 -64.39 20.50 -31.24
C ARG A 6 -63.14 20.83 -32.08
N PHE A 7 -63.18 21.92 -32.86
CA PHE A 7 -62.00 22.39 -33.59
C PHE A 7 -60.88 22.86 -32.64
N ALA A 8 -61.24 23.60 -31.58
CA ALA A 8 -60.27 24.03 -30.58
C ALA A 8 -59.60 22.86 -29.85
N ALA A 9 -60.37 21.81 -29.50
CA ALA A 9 -59.84 20.61 -28.86
C ALA A 9 -58.83 19.87 -29.76
N ILE A 10 -59.12 19.74 -31.06
CA ILE A 10 -58.22 19.07 -32.01
C ILE A 10 -56.93 19.88 -32.21
N SER A 11 -57.03 21.22 -32.29
CA SER A 11 -55.84 22.09 -32.40
C SER A 11 -54.93 22.00 -31.18
N ILE A 12 -55.50 21.91 -29.97
CA ILE A 12 -54.73 21.76 -28.73
C ILE A 12 -54.03 20.41 -28.70
N VAL A 13 -54.72 19.32 -29.06
CA VAL A 13 -54.11 17.98 -29.10
C VAL A 13 -52.95 17.92 -30.12
N LEU A 14 -53.11 18.53 -31.30
CA LEU A 14 -52.04 18.60 -32.29
C LEU A 14 -50.84 19.43 -31.83
N LEU A 15 -51.07 20.53 -31.12
CA LEU A 15 -50.01 21.32 -30.49
C LEU A 15 -49.24 20.50 -29.43
N PHE A 16 -49.96 19.77 -28.58
CA PHE A 16 -49.34 18.90 -27.58
C PHE A 16 -48.53 17.77 -28.23
N VAL A 17 -49.10 17.04 -29.19
CA VAL A 17 -48.38 15.94 -29.87
C VAL A 17 -47.19 16.47 -30.68
N GLY A 18 -47.32 17.62 -31.35
CA GLY A 18 -46.21 18.26 -32.06
C GLY A 18 -45.07 18.70 -31.13
N SER A 19 -45.41 19.23 -29.94
CA SER A 19 -44.41 19.63 -28.94
C SER A 19 -43.63 18.43 -28.37
N LEU A 20 -44.29 17.28 -28.21
CA LEU A 20 -43.63 16.05 -27.74
C LEU A 20 -42.65 15.51 -28.79
N MET A 21 -43.04 15.50 -30.07
CA MET A 21 -42.16 15.02 -31.16
C MET A 21 -40.95 15.95 -31.41
N ALA A 22 -41.12 17.27 -31.23
CA ALA A 22 -40.01 18.23 -31.28
C ALA A 22 -39.05 18.06 -30.09
N GLY A 23 -39.57 17.76 -28.89
CA GLY A 23 -38.75 17.45 -27.71
C GLY A 23 -37.92 16.17 -27.87
N PHE A 24 -38.54 15.09 -28.37
CA PHE A 24 -37.85 13.81 -28.59
C PHE A 24 -36.76 13.86 -29.68
N THR A 25 -36.90 14.71 -30.71
CA THR A 25 -35.90 14.85 -31.77
C THR A 25 -34.74 15.77 -31.41
N ALA A 26 -34.94 16.69 -30.46
CA ALA A 26 -33.90 17.56 -29.92
C ALA A 26 -32.96 16.81 -28.95
N GLU A 27 -33.49 15.88 -28.13
CA GLU A 27 -32.68 15.06 -27.21
C GLU A 27 -31.88 13.96 -27.94
N TYR A 28 -32.37 13.41 -29.05
CA TYR A 28 -31.66 12.32 -29.76
C TYR A 28 -30.45 12.80 -30.57
N ASN A 29 -30.37 14.09 -30.93
CA ASN A 29 -29.28 14.65 -31.73
C ASN A 29 -28.19 15.37 -30.91
N THR A 30 -28.26 15.35 -29.58
CA THR A 30 -27.28 16.04 -28.70
C THR A 30 -26.62 15.16 -27.64
N ILE A 31 -26.73 13.84 -27.75
CA ILE A 31 -25.89 12.93 -26.96
C ILE A 31 -24.73 12.51 -27.86
N ALA A 32 -23.74 13.41 -28.01
CA ALA A 32 -22.38 12.97 -28.28
C ALA A 32 -22.03 11.93 -27.21
N PRO A 33 -21.38 10.80 -27.55
CA PRO A 33 -20.94 9.86 -26.53
C PRO A 33 -20.11 10.64 -25.53
N VAL A 34 -20.60 10.75 -24.29
CA VAL A 34 -19.78 11.15 -23.17
C VAL A 34 -18.74 10.04 -23.09
N LEU A 35 -17.54 10.33 -23.59
CA LEU A 35 -16.35 9.57 -23.27
C LEU A 35 -16.25 9.65 -21.74
N LEU A 36 -16.67 8.59 -21.07
CA LEU A 36 -16.19 8.30 -19.73
C LEU A 36 -14.67 8.41 -19.84
N GLU A 37 -14.08 9.34 -19.09
CA GLU A 37 -12.65 9.31 -18.85
C GLU A 37 -12.32 7.87 -18.49
N ASP A 38 -11.38 7.25 -19.21
CA ASP A 38 -10.87 5.94 -18.83
C ASP A 38 -10.47 6.07 -17.35
N GLU A 39 -11.26 5.50 -16.44
CA GLU A 39 -10.77 5.25 -15.09
C GLU A 39 -9.44 4.52 -15.31
N PRO A 40 -8.32 5.02 -14.76
CA PRO A 40 -7.08 4.30 -14.90
C PRO A 40 -7.37 2.89 -14.45
N VAL A 41 -7.14 1.90 -15.33
CA VAL A 41 -7.27 0.50 -14.97
C VAL A 41 -6.38 0.34 -13.75
N VAL A 42 -7.00 0.24 -12.57
CA VAL A 42 -6.30 -0.09 -11.34
C VAL A 42 -6.00 -1.57 -11.49
N HIS A 43 -4.99 -1.88 -12.31
CA HIS A 43 -4.23 -3.08 -12.08
C HIS A 43 -3.71 -2.90 -10.66
N SER A 44 -4.29 -3.64 -9.71
CA SER A 44 -3.78 -3.69 -8.34
C SER A 44 -2.27 -3.89 -8.46
N ALA A 45 -1.48 -2.86 -8.17
CA ALA A 45 -0.08 -2.87 -8.52
C ALA A 45 0.59 -4.10 -7.89
N SER A 46 0.19 -4.45 -6.67
CA SER A 46 0.44 -5.75 -6.05
C SER A 46 -0.69 -6.74 -6.33
N GLN A 47 -0.33 -8.01 -6.56
CA GLN A 47 -1.21 -9.17 -6.68
C GLN A 47 -1.22 -10.04 -5.40
N ALA A 48 -0.69 -9.51 -4.28
CA ALA A 48 -0.59 -10.26 -3.04
C ALA A 48 -1.97 -10.55 -2.45
N THR A 49 -2.14 -11.73 -1.86
CA THR A 49 -3.35 -12.13 -1.15
C THR A 49 -3.16 -12.01 0.35
N SER A 50 -4.25 -11.70 1.08
CA SER A 50 -4.23 -11.60 2.55
C SER A 50 -3.68 -12.88 3.19
N PRO A 51 -2.68 -12.78 4.08
CA PRO A 51 -2.20 -13.90 4.90
C PRO A 51 -3.08 -14.14 6.14
N GLY A 52 -4.07 -13.28 6.43
CA GLY A 52 -4.94 -13.39 7.60
C GLY A 52 -4.34 -12.87 8.92
N HIS A 53 -3.18 -12.21 8.87
CA HIS A 53 -2.52 -11.59 10.02
C HIS A 53 -1.60 -10.44 9.58
N VAL A 54 -1.17 -9.61 10.53
CA VAL A 54 -0.24 -8.52 10.25
C VAL A 54 1.16 -9.05 9.93
N VAL A 55 1.70 -8.64 8.78
CA VAL A 55 3.05 -8.91 8.33
C VAL A 55 3.90 -7.66 8.48
N PHE A 56 5.06 -7.82 9.12
CA PHE A 56 6.07 -6.77 9.23
C PHE A 56 7.16 -6.94 8.17
N GLY A 57 7.37 -5.90 7.36
CA GLY A 57 8.45 -5.79 6.39
C GLY A 57 9.52 -4.77 6.78
N GLN A 58 10.76 -5.04 6.43
CA GLN A 58 11.89 -4.15 6.66
C GLN A 58 12.66 -4.02 5.38
N TYR A 59 12.83 -2.79 4.91
CA TYR A 59 13.33 -2.53 3.56
C TYR A 59 14.57 -1.67 3.60
N ILE A 60 15.70 -2.20 3.13
CA ILE A 60 16.96 -1.49 2.98
C ILE A 60 16.99 -0.86 1.60
N SER A 61 17.12 0.47 1.58
CA SER A 61 17.14 1.30 0.39
C SER A 61 18.30 2.29 0.42
N SER A 62 18.53 2.97 -0.70
CA SER A 62 19.58 3.97 -0.83
C SER A 62 19.24 5.03 -1.87
N ASP A 63 19.78 6.25 -1.70
CA ASP A 63 19.54 7.36 -2.64
C ASP A 63 19.94 7.00 -4.07
N ASN A 64 21.07 6.34 -4.25
CA ASN A 64 21.64 5.97 -5.55
C ASN A 64 21.24 4.55 -6.02
N CYS A 65 20.15 4.00 -5.49
CA CYS A 65 19.68 2.67 -5.83
C CYS A 65 18.58 2.72 -6.91
N GLY A 66 18.94 2.51 -8.18
CA GLY A 66 17.97 2.53 -9.29
C GLY A 66 16.87 1.47 -9.20
N HIS A 67 17.17 0.28 -8.65
CA HIS A 67 16.14 -0.76 -8.42
C HIS A 67 15.21 -0.43 -7.24
N CYS A 68 15.58 0.53 -6.40
CA CYS A 68 14.76 0.99 -5.29
C CYS A 68 13.73 2.04 -5.73
N SER A 69 14.16 2.97 -6.60
CA SER A 69 13.39 4.16 -6.98
C SER A 69 12.54 4.01 -8.23
N LYS A 70 12.89 3.07 -9.12
CA LYS A 70 12.19 2.93 -10.41
C LYS A 70 10.71 2.56 -10.22
N PRO A 71 9.84 2.90 -11.19
CA PRO A 71 8.46 2.45 -11.21
C PRO A 71 8.34 0.92 -11.05
N GLY A 72 7.54 0.48 -10.08
CA GLY A 72 7.36 -0.93 -9.73
C GLY A 72 8.57 -1.58 -9.05
N GLY A 73 9.57 -0.79 -8.68
CA GLY A 73 10.75 -1.16 -7.90
C GLY A 73 10.43 -1.53 -6.46
N GLY A 74 11.46 -1.64 -5.62
CA GLY A 74 11.29 -2.11 -4.24
C GLY A 74 10.35 -1.22 -3.40
N SER A 75 10.51 0.10 -3.48
CA SER A 75 9.65 1.04 -2.74
C SER A 75 8.20 0.96 -3.19
N ASP A 76 7.97 0.95 -4.50
CA ASP A 76 6.65 0.86 -5.09
C ASP A 76 5.97 -0.48 -4.77
N ALA A 77 6.71 -1.59 -4.78
CA ALA A 77 6.18 -2.90 -4.41
C ALA A 77 5.71 -2.94 -2.94
N HIS A 78 6.50 -2.41 -2.01
CA HIS A 78 6.08 -2.29 -0.61
C HIS A 78 4.86 -1.38 -0.44
N HIS A 79 4.86 -0.24 -1.13
CA HIS A 79 3.76 0.71 -1.10
C HIS A 79 2.47 0.09 -1.67
N ALA A 80 2.56 -0.66 -2.76
CA ALA A 80 1.44 -1.35 -3.38
C ALA A 80 0.81 -2.40 -2.43
N ILE A 81 1.61 -3.21 -1.74
CA ILE A 81 1.08 -4.15 -0.74
C ILE A 81 0.38 -3.38 0.39
N LYS A 82 0.97 -2.28 0.89
CA LYS A 82 0.38 -1.48 1.97
C LYS A 82 -0.94 -0.82 1.56
N GLN A 83 -1.05 -0.34 0.32
CA GLN A 83 -2.30 0.23 -0.19
C GLN A 83 -3.40 -0.83 -0.30
N ASN A 84 -3.06 -2.03 -0.78
CA ASN A 84 -4.03 -3.12 -0.95
C ASN A 84 -4.42 -3.79 0.37
N HIS A 85 -3.50 -3.85 1.33
CA HIS A 85 -3.65 -4.54 2.62
C HIS A 85 -3.28 -3.61 3.80
N PRO A 86 -4.02 -2.51 4.01
CA PRO A 86 -3.62 -1.44 4.92
C PRO A 86 -3.58 -1.87 6.39
N ASP A 87 -4.40 -2.84 6.80
CA ASP A 87 -4.42 -3.33 8.18
C ASP A 87 -3.53 -4.56 8.41
N GLU A 88 -3.05 -5.19 7.34
CA GLU A 88 -2.29 -6.45 7.41
C GLU A 88 -0.83 -6.27 7.01
N TYR A 89 -0.43 -5.10 6.51
CA TYR A 89 0.95 -4.82 6.18
C TYR A 89 1.47 -3.58 6.88
N VAL A 90 2.63 -3.71 7.52
CA VAL A 90 3.42 -2.59 8.06
C VAL A 90 4.85 -2.80 7.59
N TYR A 91 5.49 -1.72 7.13
CA TYR A 91 6.89 -1.79 6.78
C TYR A 91 7.64 -0.51 7.15
N VAL A 92 8.94 -0.66 7.37
CA VAL A 92 9.87 0.45 7.60
C VAL A 92 10.92 0.44 6.50
N THR A 93 11.16 1.61 5.91
CA THR A 93 12.24 1.83 4.96
C THR A 93 13.45 2.44 5.67
N TYR A 94 14.58 1.77 5.55
CA TYR A 94 15.89 2.19 6.04
C TYR A 94 16.70 2.75 4.88
N MET A 95 16.82 4.08 4.83
CA MET A 95 17.39 4.80 3.70
C MET A 95 18.85 5.21 3.97
N SER A 96 19.78 4.63 3.22
CA SER A 96 21.20 5.00 3.24
C SER A 96 21.55 5.98 2.13
N ALA A 97 22.72 6.62 2.22
CA ALA A 97 23.20 7.48 1.13
C ALA A 97 23.63 6.67 -0.11
N SER A 98 24.14 5.45 0.09
CA SER A 98 24.72 4.64 -0.97
C SER A 98 24.34 3.17 -0.82
N TYR A 99 23.99 2.51 -1.92
CA TYR A 99 23.78 1.05 -1.94
C TYR A 99 25.07 0.29 -1.59
N GLY A 100 26.24 0.93 -1.70
CA GLY A 100 27.52 0.34 -1.32
C GLY A 100 27.81 0.36 0.19
N ASP A 101 27.05 1.14 0.96
CA ASP A 101 27.21 1.30 2.41
C ASP A 101 25.82 1.53 3.04
N THR A 102 25.16 0.43 3.36
CA THR A 102 23.76 0.44 3.80
C THR A 102 23.59 0.41 5.32
N ASP A 103 24.64 0.08 6.07
CA ASP A 103 24.61 -0.06 7.53
C ASP A 103 25.11 1.21 8.25
N THR A 104 24.47 2.33 7.92
CA THR A 104 24.84 3.65 8.45
C THR A 104 23.86 4.12 9.52
N ALA A 105 24.28 5.07 10.35
CA ALA A 105 23.39 5.74 11.31
C ALA A 105 22.20 6.43 10.60
N ARG A 106 22.42 6.95 9.39
CA ARG A 106 21.36 7.53 8.53
C ARG A 106 20.29 6.50 8.18
N ALA A 107 20.71 5.28 7.86
CA ALA A 107 19.79 4.17 7.59
C ALA A 107 19.14 3.60 8.86
N GLY A 108 19.38 4.17 10.04
CA GLY A 108 18.78 3.70 11.29
C GLY A 108 19.59 2.62 12.00
N LYS A 109 20.81 2.29 11.55
CA LYS A 109 21.74 1.45 12.33
C LYS A 109 22.26 2.23 13.53
N THR A 110 21.41 2.32 14.53
CA THR A 110 21.64 2.96 15.81
C THR A 110 21.43 1.92 16.90
N GLY A 111 22.39 1.82 17.82
CA GLY A 111 22.25 0.90 18.95
C GLY A 111 21.10 1.35 19.85
N PRO A 112 20.38 0.42 20.51
CA PRO A 112 20.65 -1.01 20.61
C PRO A 112 19.91 -1.87 19.56
N TYR A 113 19.36 -1.29 18.49
CA TYR A 113 18.58 -2.02 17.50
C TYR A 113 19.49 -2.92 16.63
N ASN A 114 19.64 -4.17 17.07
CA ASN A 114 20.50 -5.17 16.45
C ASN A 114 19.74 -5.95 15.38
N TRP A 115 19.44 -5.24 14.30
CA TRP A 115 18.91 -5.82 13.07
C TRP A 115 20.03 -6.43 12.21
N ALA A 116 19.70 -7.35 11.30
CA ALA A 116 20.65 -7.93 10.33
C ALA A 116 20.99 -6.92 9.22
N TRP A 117 21.65 -5.85 9.61
CA TRP A 117 22.14 -4.83 8.70
C TRP A 117 23.08 -5.44 7.66
N SER A 118 22.78 -5.22 6.38
CA SER A 118 23.75 -5.46 5.32
C SER A 118 24.75 -4.31 5.28
N THR A 119 26.03 -4.61 5.11
CA THR A 119 27.06 -3.57 4.87
C THR A 119 27.03 -3.03 3.44
N GLY A 120 26.17 -3.59 2.59
CA GLY A 120 25.94 -3.14 1.23
C GLY A 120 24.94 -4.02 0.48
N GLY A 121 24.58 -3.55 -0.70
CA GLY A 121 23.55 -4.08 -1.56
C GLY A 121 22.17 -3.57 -1.14
N ALA A 122 21.59 -2.73 -1.98
CA ALA A 122 20.17 -2.36 -1.95
C ALA A 122 19.59 -2.58 -3.37
N PRO A 123 18.30 -2.92 -3.50
CA PRO A 123 17.34 -3.13 -2.42
C PRO A 123 17.49 -4.49 -1.73
N LYS A 124 17.15 -4.54 -0.44
CA LYS A 124 16.93 -5.78 0.32
C LYS A 124 15.69 -5.65 1.19
N ALA A 125 14.85 -6.67 1.22
CA ALA A 125 13.68 -6.71 2.08
C ALA A 125 13.75 -7.92 3.00
N HIS A 126 13.29 -7.77 4.24
CA HIS A 126 13.18 -8.86 5.20
C HIS A 126 11.84 -8.82 5.90
N PHE A 127 11.36 -10.00 6.29
CA PHE A 127 10.02 -10.17 6.84
C PHE A 127 10.04 -10.98 8.14
N GLY A 128 9.10 -10.72 9.04
CA GLY A 128 8.83 -11.64 10.16
C GLY A 128 9.68 -11.46 11.41
N ASP A 129 10.43 -10.37 11.54
CA ASP A 129 11.50 -10.19 12.55
C ASP A 129 12.52 -11.36 12.54
N ARG A 130 12.65 -12.03 11.39
CA ARG A 130 13.62 -13.10 11.19
C ARG A 130 14.84 -12.56 10.48
N THR A 131 16.00 -12.80 11.10
CA THR A 131 17.31 -12.49 10.53
C THR A 131 17.99 -13.72 9.92
N ASP A 132 17.34 -14.88 9.90
CA ASP A 132 17.94 -16.11 9.39
C ASP A 132 17.82 -16.22 7.87
N ALA A 133 18.86 -16.78 7.23
CA ALA A 133 18.97 -16.95 5.78
C ALA A 133 17.94 -17.93 5.17
N ARG A 134 16.99 -18.44 5.97
CA ARG A 134 15.94 -19.35 5.50
C ARG A 134 14.99 -18.58 4.59
N GLY A 135 14.92 -19.00 3.33
CA GLY A 135 14.15 -18.28 2.32
C GLY A 135 14.84 -17.04 1.77
N ASN A 136 16.19 -16.98 1.79
CA ASN A 136 16.92 -16.03 0.95
C ASN A 136 16.58 -16.29 -0.53
N GLY A 137 16.09 -15.26 -1.22
CA GLY A 137 15.65 -15.40 -2.61
C GLY A 137 15.68 -14.09 -3.39
N GLY A 138 15.27 -14.19 -4.65
CA GLY A 138 15.07 -13.03 -5.54
C GLY A 138 13.60 -12.57 -5.55
N PRO A 139 13.29 -11.51 -6.32
CA PRO A 139 11.93 -11.04 -6.52
C PRO A 139 10.96 -12.19 -6.87
N GLY A 140 9.81 -12.25 -6.17
CA GLY A 140 8.74 -13.22 -6.44
C GLY A 140 8.98 -14.65 -5.94
N THR A 141 10.12 -14.94 -5.30
CA THR A 141 10.49 -16.33 -4.94
C THR A 141 9.83 -16.89 -3.67
N GLY A 142 9.24 -16.04 -2.83
CA GLY A 142 8.62 -16.44 -1.56
C GLY A 142 9.66 -16.88 -0.53
N GLY A 143 9.97 -15.99 0.42
CA GLY A 143 10.96 -16.25 1.47
C GLY A 143 11.20 -15.05 2.37
N CYS A 144 11.88 -15.24 3.50
CA CYS A 144 11.94 -14.24 4.58
C CYS A 144 12.89 -13.08 4.30
N SER A 145 13.74 -13.21 3.27
CA SER A 145 14.76 -12.22 2.92
C SER A 145 14.91 -12.21 1.40
N ILE A 146 14.58 -11.08 0.78
CA ILE A 146 14.53 -10.90 -0.66
C ILE A 146 15.57 -9.86 -1.07
N SER A 147 16.51 -10.26 -1.93
CA SER A 147 17.50 -9.36 -2.50
C SER A 147 17.09 -8.94 -3.91
N GLY A 148 17.15 -7.64 -4.18
CA GLY A 148 16.74 -7.07 -5.46
C GLY A 148 15.24 -6.74 -5.54
N ALA A 149 14.89 -6.05 -6.62
CA ALA A 149 13.52 -5.73 -7.01
C ALA A 149 13.45 -5.62 -8.53
N ASP A 150 12.34 -6.08 -9.09
CA ASP A 150 12.00 -5.92 -10.50
C ASP A 150 11.18 -4.64 -10.73
N ALA A 151 10.50 -4.51 -11.87
CA ALA A 151 9.63 -3.36 -12.19
C ALA A 151 8.15 -3.78 -12.25
N SER A 152 7.81 -4.95 -11.67
CA SER A 152 6.50 -5.56 -11.79
C SER A 152 5.58 -5.24 -10.62
N TYR A 153 6.06 -4.51 -9.60
CA TYR A 153 5.39 -4.30 -8.31
C TYR A 153 5.17 -5.56 -7.46
N THR A 154 5.43 -6.76 -7.99
CA THR A 154 5.12 -8.03 -7.33
C THR A 154 6.28 -8.65 -6.56
N SER A 155 7.42 -7.94 -6.46
CA SER A 155 8.68 -8.44 -5.90
C SER A 155 8.53 -9.11 -4.52
N TYR A 156 7.55 -8.67 -3.71
CA TYR A 156 7.34 -9.13 -2.33
C TYR A 156 5.98 -9.82 -2.10
N ASP A 157 5.16 -9.97 -3.13
CA ASP A 157 3.79 -10.49 -3.01
C ASP A 157 3.77 -11.92 -2.47
N ALA A 158 4.63 -12.78 -3.00
CA ALA A 158 4.73 -14.18 -2.57
C ALA A 158 5.15 -14.30 -1.10
N THR A 159 6.04 -13.43 -0.63
CA THR A 159 6.48 -13.42 0.78
C THR A 159 5.37 -12.93 1.70
N PHE A 160 4.67 -11.85 1.34
CA PHE A 160 3.52 -11.37 2.11
C PHE A 160 2.42 -12.43 2.18
N SER A 161 2.02 -12.97 1.03
CA SER A 161 0.90 -13.92 0.91
C SER A 161 1.16 -15.24 1.62
N SER A 162 2.43 -15.62 1.80
CA SER A 162 2.82 -16.82 2.56
C SER A 162 2.94 -16.58 4.08
N GLY A 163 2.49 -15.42 4.57
CA GLY A 163 2.48 -15.08 5.99
C GLY A 163 3.70 -14.31 6.47
N GLY A 164 4.56 -13.85 5.55
CA GLY A 164 5.65 -12.93 5.87
C GLY A 164 6.65 -13.46 6.88
N CYS A 165 6.80 -14.79 6.96
CA CYS A 165 7.69 -15.45 7.91
C CYS A 165 7.47 -15.10 9.38
N MET A 166 6.28 -14.60 9.73
CA MET A 166 5.88 -14.38 11.11
C MET A 166 5.84 -15.73 11.86
N ALA A 167 5.91 -15.68 13.20
CA ALA A 167 5.73 -16.88 14.01
C ALA A 167 4.36 -17.54 13.71
N SER A 168 4.27 -18.86 13.75
CA SER A 168 3.01 -19.58 13.50
C SER A 168 1.90 -19.24 14.51
N THR A 169 2.27 -18.67 15.66
CA THR A 169 1.38 -18.19 16.71
C THR A 169 1.13 -16.68 16.63
N VAL A 170 1.48 -16.01 15.54
CA VAL A 170 1.32 -14.54 15.39
C VAL A 170 -0.10 -14.07 15.73
N SER A 171 -1.12 -14.83 15.36
CA SER A 171 -2.53 -14.51 15.64
C SER A 171 -2.92 -14.61 17.12
N ASP A 172 -2.08 -15.22 17.97
CA ASP A 172 -2.27 -15.20 19.43
C ASP A 172 -1.90 -13.85 20.04
N TYR A 173 -1.17 -13.01 19.30
CA TYR A 173 -0.69 -11.71 19.74
C TYR A 173 -1.50 -10.59 19.07
N GLY A 174 -1.83 -9.56 19.84
CA GLY A 174 -2.42 -8.34 19.32
C GLY A 174 -1.74 -7.11 19.89
N MET A 175 -1.64 -6.05 19.10
CA MET A 175 -1.10 -4.77 19.51
C MET A 175 -1.92 -3.65 18.88
N THR A 176 -2.22 -2.61 19.66
CA THR A 176 -2.77 -1.36 19.17
C THR A 176 -1.90 -0.22 19.66
N ALA A 177 -1.64 0.75 18.79
CA ALA A 177 -0.95 1.98 19.14
C ALA A 177 -1.87 3.17 18.87
N ALA A 178 -1.92 4.10 19.81
CA ALA A 178 -2.57 5.40 19.64
C ALA A 178 -1.54 6.49 19.85
N ILE A 179 -1.59 7.53 19.03
CA ILE A 179 -0.75 8.71 19.18
C ILE A 179 -1.66 9.88 19.46
N SER A 180 -1.38 10.61 20.53
CA SER A 180 -1.99 11.90 20.81
C SER A 180 -0.91 12.96 20.95
N GLN A 181 -1.26 14.22 20.71
CA GLN A 181 -0.33 15.33 20.81
C GLN A 181 -0.78 16.28 21.91
N SER A 182 0.13 16.58 22.83
CA SER A 182 -0.05 17.54 23.90
C SER A 182 1.03 18.62 23.80
N GLY A 183 0.67 19.76 23.19
CA GLY A 183 1.63 20.82 22.87
C GLY A 183 2.71 20.35 21.89
N SER A 184 3.98 20.34 22.33
CA SER A 184 5.13 19.87 21.55
C SER A 184 5.50 18.40 21.80
N THR A 185 4.70 17.69 22.60
CA THR A 185 4.96 16.29 22.97
C THR A 185 3.97 15.38 22.27
N TYR A 186 4.46 14.24 21.77
CA TYR A 186 3.62 13.14 21.31
C TYR A 186 3.54 12.09 22.42
N ASP A 187 2.32 11.79 22.86
CA ASP A 187 2.02 10.70 23.77
C ASP A 187 1.64 9.48 22.94
N ILE A 188 2.37 8.37 23.13
CA ILE A 188 2.20 7.13 22.38
C ILE A 188 1.73 6.05 23.35
N ASP A 189 0.46 5.67 23.23
CA ASP A 189 -0.16 4.61 24.02
C ASP A 189 -0.10 3.30 23.26
N ILE A 190 0.60 2.31 23.83
CA ILE A 190 0.74 0.99 23.22
C ILE A 190 0.08 -0.03 24.15
N THR A 191 -0.96 -0.69 23.64
CA THR A 191 -1.64 -1.79 24.32
C THR A 191 -1.35 -3.09 23.59
N TYR A 192 -0.97 -4.14 24.33
CA TYR A 192 -0.73 -5.46 23.77
C TYR A 192 -1.55 -6.52 24.51
N ARG A 193 -1.87 -7.61 23.82
CA ARG A 193 -2.58 -8.77 24.37
C ARG A 193 -2.00 -10.07 23.86
N TYR A 194 -2.10 -11.11 24.68
CA TYR A 194 -1.87 -12.50 24.29
C TYR A 194 -3.14 -13.31 24.60
N THR A 195 -3.64 -14.03 23.61
CA THR A 195 -4.88 -14.83 23.72
C THR A 195 -4.66 -16.32 23.44
N GLY A 196 -3.41 -16.74 23.21
CA GLY A 196 -3.10 -18.14 22.97
C GLY A 196 -3.33 -19.01 24.20
N SER A 197 -3.53 -20.31 23.98
CA SER A 197 -3.73 -21.30 25.06
C SER A 197 -2.45 -21.68 25.80
N GLY A 198 -1.29 -21.26 25.29
CA GLY A 198 0.03 -21.52 25.87
C GLY A 198 0.51 -20.40 26.81
N SER A 199 1.82 -20.33 27.00
CA SER A 199 2.46 -19.17 27.64
C SER A 199 2.94 -18.19 26.58
N ALA A 200 2.72 -16.90 26.81
CA ALA A 200 3.32 -15.84 26.00
C ALA A 200 4.86 -15.93 26.07
N ALA A 201 5.54 -15.49 25.01
CA ALA A 201 6.99 -15.42 25.00
C ALA A 201 7.51 -14.50 26.12
N GLY A 202 8.42 -15.00 26.97
CA GLY A 202 8.93 -14.24 28.13
C GLY A 202 9.91 -13.11 27.79
N ASN A 203 10.33 -12.98 26.54
CA ASN A 203 11.39 -12.06 26.10
C ASN A 203 10.95 -11.09 24.98
N MET A 204 9.65 -10.81 24.88
CA MET A 204 9.11 -9.88 23.88
C MET A 204 9.80 -8.51 23.94
N LYS A 205 10.07 -7.95 22.77
CA LYS A 205 10.61 -6.60 22.59
C LYS A 205 9.60 -5.77 21.82
N LEU A 206 9.39 -4.55 22.28
CA LEU A 206 8.59 -3.55 21.57
C LEU A 206 9.55 -2.69 20.75
N TYR A 207 9.33 -2.69 19.44
CA TYR A 207 10.00 -1.77 18.52
C TYR A 207 9.04 -0.66 18.14
N ALA A 208 9.49 0.59 18.28
CA ALA A 208 8.76 1.77 17.85
C ALA A 208 9.69 2.59 16.95
N ALA A 209 9.19 2.95 15.78
CA ALA A 209 9.90 3.81 14.83
C ALA A 209 8.99 4.98 14.45
N LEU A 210 9.58 6.18 14.42
CA LEU A 210 8.97 7.36 13.80
C LEU A 210 9.45 7.40 12.35
N VAL A 211 8.51 7.42 11.42
CA VAL A 211 8.79 7.39 9.98
C VAL A 211 8.12 8.58 9.31
N ASP A 212 8.81 9.17 8.34
CA ASP A 212 8.21 10.16 7.47
C ASP A 212 7.24 9.47 6.52
N LYS A 213 5.98 9.93 6.48
CA LYS A 213 4.98 9.42 5.54
C LYS A 213 5.36 9.76 4.10
N ASP A 214 5.78 11.00 3.89
CA ASP A 214 6.27 11.52 2.63
C ASP A 214 7.76 11.77 2.83
N CYS A 215 8.61 10.97 2.18
CA CYS A 215 10.08 11.02 2.33
C CYS A 215 10.64 12.37 1.86
N THR A 216 10.52 13.40 2.69
CA THR A 216 10.99 14.76 2.43
C THR A 216 12.42 14.96 2.94
N GLY A 217 12.87 14.15 3.90
CA GLY A 217 14.22 14.21 4.42
C GLY A 217 15.29 13.62 3.48
N TYR A 218 14.94 12.55 2.75
CA TYR A 218 15.88 11.77 1.94
C TYR A 218 15.24 11.26 0.64
N SER A 219 15.57 11.89 -0.49
CA SER A 219 15.06 11.56 -1.81
C SER A 219 16.04 10.68 -2.61
N TYR A 220 15.50 9.84 -3.49
CA TYR A 220 16.32 9.15 -4.49
C TYR A 220 17.06 10.15 -5.38
N SER A 221 18.34 9.89 -5.61
CA SER A 221 19.19 10.61 -6.56
C SER A 221 19.33 9.87 -7.89
N SER A 222 18.80 8.64 -7.99
CA SER A 222 18.97 7.76 -9.16
C SER A 222 18.04 8.02 -10.33
N GLY A 223 17.08 8.96 -10.22
CA GLY A 223 16.09 9.25 -11.26
C GLY A 223 14.93 8.28 -11.28
#